data_AF-A0A845X101-F1
#
_entry.id   AF-A0A845X101-F1
#
_cell.length_a   1.000
_cell.length_b   1.000
_cell.length_c   1.000
_cell.angle_alpha   90.00
_cell.angle_beta   90.00
_cell.angle_gamma   90.00
#
_symmetry.space_group_name_H-M   'P 1'
#
loop_
_entity.id
_entity.type
_entity.pdbx_description
1 polymer ?
#
loop_
_entity_poly.entity_id
_entity_poly.type
_entity_poly.pdbx_seq_one_letter_code
_entity_poly.pdbx_strand_id
1 'polypeptide(L)'
;MIDLFPSYADLAKASLMLIALSLILERGLSVVFEYRWYAKYFTGKGLKTPIAFALAWAICASYSFDIVQILFVKAHSTIAGTFLTAAVAAGGSKVAISLFQGVLGLSNLAQTERHHAIISQAQAKTKQAEADKAESEARIVEAQARVKAVMQKTEN
;
A
#
# COMPACT_ATOMS: atom_id res chain seq x y z
N MET A 1 46.35 2.06 -1.97
CA MET A 1 45.23 2.77 -2.62
C MET A 1 43.98 2.24 -1.95
N ILE A 2 43.33 3.04 -1.10
CA ILE A 2 42.12 2.61 -0.39
C ILE A 2 40.99 2.75 -1.38
N ASP A 3 40.34 1.64 -1.74
CA ASP A 3 39.16 1.66 -2.60
C ASP A 3 38.07 2.46 -1.88
N LEU A 4 37.87 3.71 -2.33
CA LEU A 4 36.92 4.65 -1.75
C LEU A 4 35.46 4.24 -2.03
N PHE A 5 35.26 3.31 -2.96
CA PHE A 5 33.95 2.85 -3.40
C PHE A 5 33.85 1.33 -3.28
N PRO A 6 32.74 0.80 -2.76
CA PRO A 6 32.51 -0.63 -2.70
C PRO A 6 32.41 -1.24 -4.10
N SER A 7 32.82 -2.50 -4.24
CA SER A 7 32.64 -3.24 -5.50
C SER A 7 31.15 -3.37 -5.84
N TYR A 8 30.82 -3.32 -7.14
CA TYR A 8 29.46 -3.57 -7.61
C TYR A 8 28.90 -4.91 -7.12
N ALA A 9 29.75 -5.91 -6.96
CA ALA A 9 29.37 -7.22 -6.44
C ALA A 9 28.89 -7.15 -4.98
N ASP A 10 29.56 -6.36 -4.15
CA ASP A 10 29.20 -6.19 -2.72
C ASP A 10 27.91 -5.39 -2.57
N LEU A 11 27.74 -4.34 -3.37
CA LEU A 11 26.50 -3.57 -3.44
C LEU A 11 25.32 -4.43 -3.90
N ALA A 12 25.50 -5.24 -4.94
CA ALA A 12 24.48 -6.14 -5.45
C ALA A 12 24.10 -7.19 -4.41
N LYS A 13 25.09 -7.79 -3.74
CA LYS A 13 24.87 -8.76 -2.65
C LYS A 13 24.12 -8.15 -1.48
N ALA A 14 24.52 -6.97 -1.03
CA ALA A 14 23.88 -6.26 0.06
C ALA A 14 22.42 -5.91 -0.27
N SER A 15 22.19 -5.40 -1.49
CA SER A 15 20.84 -5.07 -1.99
C SER A 15 19.95 -6.31 -2.07
N LEU A 16 20.49 -7.42 -2.57
CA LEU A 16 19.77 -8.70 -2.65
C LEU A 16 19.40 -9.22 -1.26
N MET A 17 20.33 -9.15 -0.31
CA MET A 17 20.07 -9.51 1.09
C MET A 17 19.00 -8.63 1.71
N LEU A 18 19.02 -7.32 1.46
CA LEU A 18 17.99 -6.40 1.95
C LEU A 18 16.61 -6.70 1.33
N ILE A 19 16.55 -6.98 0.03
CA ILE A 19 15.31 -7.37 -0.66
C ILE A 19 14.78 -8.68 -0.07
N ALA A 20 15.63 -9.69 0.08
CA ALA A 20 15.25 -10.97 0.68
C ALA A 20 14.74 -10.78 2.11
N LEU A 21 15.42 -9.98 2.93
CA LEU A 21 15.00 -9.67 4.29
C LEU A 21 13.64 -8.96 4.31
N SER A 22 13.43 -7.97 3.43
CA SER A 22 12.16 -7.27 3.29
C SER A 22 11.02 -8.21 2.91
N LEU A 23 11.25 -9.16 1.98
CA LEU A 23 10.24 -10.13 1.57
C LEU A 23 9.90 -11.12 2.69
N ILE A 24 10.91 -11.60 3.42
CA ILE A 24 10.72 -12.50 4.57
C ILE A 24 9.91 -11.80 5.66
N LEU A 25 10.22 -10.54 5.97
CA LEU A 25 9.45 -9.75 6.93
C LEU A 25 8.02 -9.54 6.44
N GLU A 26 7.83 -9.14 5.19
CA GLU A 26 6.50 -8.91 4.62
C GLU A 26 5.61 -10.16 4.72
N ARG A 27 6.12 -11.31 4.27
CA ARG A 27 5.36 -12.57 4.26
C ARG A 27 5.24 -13.20 5.64
N GLY A 28 6.30 -13.17 6.44
CA GLY A 28 6.30 -13.69 7.81
C GLY A 28 5.35 -12.93 8.72
N LEU A 29 5.36 -11.59 8.67
CA LEU A 29 4.46 -10.78 9.50
C LEU A 29 3.03 -10.76 8.96
N SER A 30 2.82 -10.89 7.64
CA SER A 30 1.48 -11.04 7.08
C SER A 30 0.77 -12.26 7.67
N VAL A 31 1.43 -13.42 7.76
CA VAL A 31 0.85 -14.63 8.38
C VAL A 31 0.45 -14.38 9.84
N VAL A 32 1.32 -13.71 10.62
CA VAL A 32 1.03 -13.39 12.03
C VAL A 32 -0.11 -12.38 12.17
N PHE A 33 -0.14 -11.36 11.32
CA PHE A 33 -1.11 -10.26 11.41
C PHE A 33 -2.46 -10.55 10.77
N GLU A 34 -2.51 -11.46 9.80
CA GLU A 34 -3.76 -11.94 9.19
C GLU A 34 -4.41 -13.06 10.00
N TYR A 35 -3.72 -13.57 11.03
CA TYR A 35 -4.30 -14.50 11.98
C TYR A 35 -5.57 -13.90 12.61
N ARG A 36 -6.67 -14.68 12.60
CA ARG A 36 -8.05 -14.22 12.92
C ARG A 36 -8.15 -13.44 14.24
N TRP A 37 -7.36 -13.81 15.25
CA TRP A 37 -7.31 -13.11 16.53
C TRP A 37 -6.67 -11.73 16.41
N TYR A 38 -5.51 -11.61 15.77
CA TYR A 38 -4.82 -10.34 15.62
C TYR A 38 -5.64 -9.36 14.77
N ALA A 39 -6.22 -9.86 13.67
CA ALA A 39 -7.11 -9.07 12.82
C ALA A 39 -8.35 -8.57 13.59
N LYS A 40 -8.93 -9.36 14.50
CA LYS A 40 -10.12 -8.93 15.26
C LYS A 40 -9.84 -7.78 16.24
N TYR A 41 -8.66 -7.75 16.88
CA TYR A 41 -8.36 -6.79 17.96
C TYR A 41 -7.49 -5.59 17.55
N PHE A 42 -6.70 -5.74 16.48
CA PHE A 42 -5.66 -4.78 16.10
C PHE A 42 -5.78 -4.21 14.68
N THR A 43 -6.85 -4.57 13.94
CA THR A 43 -7.15 -3.93 12.65
C THR A 43 -7.39 -2.43 12.85
N GLY A 44 -6.72 -1.61 12.03
CA GLY A 44 -6.84 -0.14 12.05
C GLY A 44 -5.86 0.61 12.98
N LYS A 45 -5.12 -0.08 13.87
CA LYS A 45 -4.25 0.58 14.86
C LYS A 45 -2.82 0.88 14.39
N GLY A 46 -2.47 0.57 13.14
CA GLY A 46 -1.14 0.85 12.59
C GLY A 46 0.04 0.07 13.24
N LEU A 47 -0.21 -0.80 14.21
CA LEU A 47 0.81 -1.56 14.97
C LEU A 47 1.70 -2.48 14.12
N LYS A 48 1.26 -2.80 12.90
CA LYS A 48 2.03 -3.65 11.98
C LYS A 48 3.40 -3.04 11.66
N THR A 49 3.44 -1.72 11.46
CA THR A 49 4.66 -0.98 11.09
C THR A 49 5.71 -0.94 12.20
N PRO A 50 5.40 -0.53 13.45
CA PRO A 50 6.40 -0.53 14.52
C PRO A 50 6.86 -1.94 14.89
N ILE A 51 6.00 -2.95 14.81
CA ILE A 51 6.40 -4.35 15.05
C ILE A 51 7.34 -4.83 13.93
N ALA A 52 7.03 -4.54 12.67
CA ALA A 52 7.92 -4.85 11.54
C ALA A 52 9.28 -4.17 11.69
N PHE A 53 9.29 -2.90 12.09
CA PHE A 53 10.52 -2.15 12.36
C PHE A 53 11.32 -2.74 13.52
N ALA A 54 10.67 -3.03 14.65
CA ALA A 54 11.34 -3.63 15.81
C ALA A 54 11.95 -5.00 15.48
N LEU A 55 11.24 -5.82 14.69
CA LEU A 55 11.75 -7.13 14.28
C LEU A 55 12.91 -7.00 13.28
N ALA A 56 12.78 -6.10 12.29
CA ALA A 56 13.84 -5.79 11.35
C ALA A 56 15.10 -5.28 12.08
N TRP A 57 14.91 -4.40 13.07
CA TRP A 57 15.97 -3.92 13.94
C TRP A 57 16.70 -5.05 14.65
N ALA A 58 15.94 -5.91 15.33
CA ALA A 58 16.50 -7.00 16.11
C ALA A 58 17.33 -7.93 15.21
N ILE A 59 16.84 -8.22 14.00
CA ILE A 59 17.57 -9.02 13.02
C ILE A 59 18.84 -8.29 12.54
N CYS A 60 18.73 -7.04 12.10
CA CYS A 60 19.88 -6.28 11.63
C CYS A 60 20.95 -6.12 12.72
N ALA A 61 20.55 -5.86 13.96
CA ALA A 61 21.45 -5.76 15.10
C ALA A 61 22.13 -7.10 15.42
N SER A 62 21.39 -8.22 15.38
CA SER A 62 21.95 -9.55 15.67
C SER A 62 22.99 -9.99 14.64
N TYR A 63 22.80 -9.62 13.37
CA TYR A 63 23.72 -9.97 12.28
C TYR A 63 24.68 -8.84 11.90
N SER A 64 24.69 -7.72 12.64
CA SER A 64 25.46 -6.50 12.31
C SER A 64 25.23 -6.04 10.86
N PHE A 65 24.03 -6.22 10.34
CA PHE A 65 23.69 -5.89 8.96
C PHE A 65 23.45 -4.38 8.82
N ASP A 66 24.46 -3.69 8.28
CA ASP A 66 24.46 -2.26 8.04
C ASP A 66 24.82 -1.98 6.57
N ILE A 67 23.81 -1.64 5.75
CA ILE A 67 24.01 -1.33 4.33
C ILE A 67 24.76 -0.02 4.13
N VAL A 68 24.66 0.90 5.09
CA VAL A 68 25.35 2.20 5.05
C VAL A 68 26.84 1.98 5.24
N GLN A 69 27.24 1.02 6.09
CA GLN A 69 28.63 0.60 6.23
C GLN A 69 29.20 0.12 4.89
N ILE A 70 28.44 -0.70 4.15
CA ILE A 70 28.85 -1.23 2.84
C ILE A 70 28.97 -0.10 1.81
N LEU A 71 28.02 0.85 1.81
CA LEU A 71 28.04 2.01 0.92
C LEU A 71 29.25 2.93 1.13
N PHE A 72 29.66 3.15 2.39
CA PHE A 72 30.73 4.07 2.75
C PHE A 72 32.05 3.38 3.16
N VAL A 73 32.18 2.07 2.89
CA VAL A 73 33.38 1.25 3.19
C VAL A 73 33.89 1.47 4.62
N LYS A 74 32.97 1.53 5.59
CA LYS A 74 33.33 1.72 7.00
C LYS A 74 33.77 0.39 7.64
N ALA A 75 34.73 0.46 8.56
CA ALA A 75 35.28 -0.73 9.22
C ALA A 75 34.29 -1.40 10.21
N HIS A 76 33.34 -0.64 10.77
CA HIS A 76 32.41 -1.13 11.78
C HIS A 76 30.97 -0.74 11.48
N SER A 77 30.06 -1.67 11.82
CA SER A 77 28.62 -1.43 11.81
C SER A 77 28.27 -0.38 12.86
N THR A 78 27.44 0.59 12.47
CA THR A 78 27.02 1.67 13.34
C THR A 78 25.58 1.45 13.78
N ILE A 79 25.24 1.88 15.00
CA ILE A 79 23.85 1.82 15.48
C ILE A 79 22.94 2.62 14.54
N ALA A 80 23.41 3.76 14.04
CA ALA A 80 22.65 4.59 13.10
C ALA A 80 22.49 3.93 11.72
N GLY A 81 23.51 3.27 11.19
CA GLY A 81 23.40 2.55 9.91
C GLY A 81 22.56 1.28 10.02
N THR A 82 22.63 0.58 11.15
CA THR A 82 21.72 -0.51 11.52
C THR A 82 20.27 -0.01 11.63
N PHE A 83 20.05 1.14 12.26
CA PHE A 83 18.75 1.81 12.33
C PHE A 83 18.18 2.03 10.95
N LEU A 84 18.98 2.66 10.09
CA LEU A 84 18.54 3.02 8.76
C LEU A 84 18.30 1.78 7.90
N THR A 85 19.16 0.77 8.00
CA THR A 85 18.99 -0.50 7.29
C THR A 85 17.70 -1.22 7.72
N ALA A 86 17.43 -1.27 9.03
CA ALA A 86 16.18 -1.82 9.56
C ALA A 86 14.95 -1.01 9.12
N ALA A 87 15.05 0.32 9.09
CA ALA A 87 13.97 1.20 8.62
C ALA A 87 13.66 0.95 7.14
N VAL A 88 14.68 0.78 6.31
CA VAL A 88 14.52 0.46 4.89
C VAL A 88 13.92 -0.93 4.70
N ALA A 89 14.42 -1.94 5.42
CA ALA A 89 13.89 -3.31 5.35
C ALA A 89 12.44 -3.42 5.83
N ALA A 90 12.08 -2.75 6.93
CA ALA A 90 10.72 -2.71 7.47
C ALA A 90 9.77 -1.80 6.66
N GLY A 91 10.31 -0.78 5.99
CA GLY A 91 9.60 0.14 5.11
C GLY A 91 9.13 -0.49 3.79
N GLY A 92 9.50 -1.76 3.55
CA GLY A 92 8.96 -2.75 2.61
C GLY A 92 8.20 -2.21 1.40
N SER A 93 8.74 -2.49 0.20
CA SER A 93 8.20 -2.28 -1.17
C SER A 93 7.60 -0.91 -1.52
N LYS A 94 6.79 -0.26 -0.68
CA LYS A 94 6.26 1.09 -0.88
C LYS A 94 7.36 2.16 -0.91
N VAL A 95 8.38 2.05 -0.05
CA VAL A 95 9.53 2.96 -0.11
C VAL A 95 10.35 2.68 -1.36
N ALA A 96 10.67 1.42 -1.67
CA ALA A 96 11.43 1.07 -2.88
C ALA A 96 10.69 1.51 -4.16
N ILE A 97 9.39 1.24 -4.25
CA ILE A 97 8.51 1.68 -5.35
C ILE A 97 8.44 3.20 -5.40
N SER A 98 8.27 3.90 -4.27
CA SER A 98 8.28 5.37 -4.22
C SER A 98 9.63 5.97 -4.61
N LEU A 99 10.74 5.28 -4.33
CA LEU A 99 12.09 5.70 -4.69
C LEU A 99 12.32 5.47 -6.19
N PHE A 100 11.93 4.31 -6.71
CA PHE A 100 11.95 4.03 -8.16
C PHE A 100 11.01 4.96 -8.94
N GLN A 101 9.81 5.24 -8.41
CA GLN A 101 8.84 6.16 -9.02
C GLN A 101 9.30 7.62 -8.93
N GLY A 102 9.91 8.04 -7.81
CA GLY A 102 10.36 9.41 -7.58
C GLY A 102 11.72 9.75 -8.19
N VAL A 103 12.65 8.78 -8.25
CA VAL A 103 14.00 8.98 -8.82
C VAL A 103 14.05 8.67 -10.32
N LEU A 104 13.29 7.67 -10.81
CA LEU A 104 13.22 7.35 -12.25
C LEU A 104 12.00 7.98 -12.95
N GLY A 105 11.18 8.77 -12.27
CA GLY A 105 10.00 9.43 -12.88
C GLY A 105 8.90 8.49 -13.37
N LEU A 106 8.95 7.20 -13.01
CA LEU A 106 8.00 6.17 -13.43
C LEU A 106 6.61 6.31 -12.78
N SER A 107 6.42 7.26 -11.84
CA SER A 107 5.13 7.59 -11.22
C SER A 107 4.05 7.94 -12.26
N ASN A 108 4.43 8.50 -13.41
CA ASN A 108 3.47 9.02 -14.38
C ASN A 108 2.71 7.94 -15.16
N LEU A 109 3.25 6.72 -15.32
CA LEU A 109 2.53 5.65 -16.02
C LEU A 109 1.44 5.01 -15.15
N ALA A 110 1.77 4.64 -13.91
CA ALA A 110 0.84 3.90 -13.04
C ALA A 110 -0.21 4.80 -12.36
N GLN A 111 0.10 6.08 -12.14
CA GLN A 111 -0.81 7.01 -11.47
C GLN A 111 -1.89 7.55 -12.42
N THR A 112 -1.57 7.70 -13.71
CA THR A 112 -2.51 8.12 -14.76
C THR A 112 -3.61 7.07 -14.97
N GLU A 113 -3.27 5.78 -14.99
CA GLU A 113 -4.28 4.72 -15.11
C GLU A 113 -5.19 4.60 -13.89
N ARG A 114 -4.63 4.76 -12.68
CA ARG A 114 -5.44 4.75 -11.45
C ARG A 114 -6.38 5.94 -11.36
N HIS A 115 -5.93 7.14 -11.73
CA HIS A 115 -6.81 8.32 -11.78
C HIS A 115 -7.92 8.15 -12.81
N HIS A 116 -7.63 7.62 -13.99
CA HIS A 116 -8.64 7.35 -15.01
C HIS A 116 -9.65 6.27 -14.56
N ALA A 117 -9.19 5.22 -13.88
CA ALA A 117 -10.07 4.18 -13.35
C ALA A 117 -10.99 4.69 -12.22
N ILE A 118 -10.49 5.57 -11.35
CA ILE A 118 -11.29 6.17 -10.27
C ILE A 118 -12.31 7.16 -10.85
N ILE A 119 -11.92 7.99 -11.81
CA ILE A 119 -12.82 8.96 -12.46
C ILE A 119 -13.90 8.23 -13.28
N SER A 120 -13.54 7.17 -14.01
CA SER A 120 -14.52 6.39 -14.78
C SER A 120 -15.50 5.63 -13.88
N GLN A 121 -15.04 5.08 -12.75
CA GLN A 121 -15.94 4.48 -11.76
C GLN A 121 -16.83 5.51 -11.07
N ALA A 122 -16.32 6.70 -10.75
CA ALA A 122 -17.11 7.77 -10.18
C ALA A 122 -18.21 8.22 -11.15
N GLN A 123 -17.87 8.43 -12.43
CA GLN A 123 -18.83 8.79 -13.47
C GLN A 123 -19.87 7.69 -13.75
N ALA A 124 -19.46 6.42 -13.72
CA ALA A 124 -20.39 5.30 -13.88
C ALA A 124 -21.41 5.24 -12.74
N LYS A 125 -20.97 5.47 -11.50
CA LYS A 125 -21.86 5.54 -10.33
C LYS A 125 -22.81 6.72 -10.37
N THR A 126 -22.35 7.90 -10.82
CA THR A 126 -23.23 9.07 -10.96
C THR A 126 -24.29 8.84 -12.02
N LYS A 127 -23.92 8.27 -13.18
CA LYS A 127 -24.89 7.94 -14.25
C LYS A 127 -25.90 6.87 -13.82
N GLN A 128 -25.48 5.87 -13.04
CA GLN A 128 -26.40 4.89 -12.45
C GLN A 128 -27.35 5.55 -11.44
N ALA A 129 -26.85 6.41 -10.55
CA ALA A 129 -27.69 7.11 -9.60
C ALA A 129 -28.70 8.06 -10.28
N GLU A 130 -28.33 8.70 -11.39
CA GLU A 130 -29.23 9.52 -12.21
C GLU A 130 -30.29 8.66 -12.94
N ALA A 131 -29.90 7.50 -13.48
CA ALA A 131 -30.82 6.57 -14.13
C ALA A 131 -31.82 5.97 -13.12
N ASP A 132 -31.36 5.55 -11.94
CA ASP A 132 -32.21 4.99 -10.88
C ASP A 132 -33.19 6.05 -10.35
N LYS A 133 -32.75 7.32 -10.26
CA LYS A 133 -33.62 8.43 -9.86
C LYS A 133 -34.68 8.71 -10.92
N ALA A 134 -34.31 8.79 -12.21
CA ALA A 134 -35.26 8.98 -13.30
C ALA A 134 -36.29 7.83 -13.39
N GLU A 135 -35.85 6.58 -13.16
CA GLU A 135 -36.75 5.43 -13.12
C GLU A 135 -37.71 5.49 -11.93
N SER A 136 -37.23 5.93 -10.75
CA SER A 136 -38.08 6.11 -9.57
C SER A 136 -39.14 7.20 -9.77
N GLU A 137 -38.77 8.32 -10.41
CA GLU A 137 -39.70 9.42 -10.71
C GLU A 137 -40.77 8.98 -11.73
N ALA A 138 -40.40 8.22 -12.76
CA ALA A 138 -41.34 7.65 -13.73
C ALA A 138 -42.35 6.69 -13.07
N ARG A 139 -41.89 5.83 -12.16
CA ARG A 139 -42.77 4.91 -11.39
C ARG A 139 -43.74 5.67 -10.48
N ILE A 140 -43.31 6.78 -9.87
CA ILE A 140 -44.20 7.62 -9.03
C ILE A 140 -45.28 8.27 -9.88
N VAL A 141 -44.94 8.82 -11.04
CA VAL A 141 -45.90 9.45 -11.95
C VAL A 141 -46.93 8.43 -12.46
N GLU A 142 -46.48 7.23 -12.83
CA GLU A 142 -47.39 6.16 -13.27
C GLU A 142 -48.32 5.70 -12.14
N ALA A 143 -47.80 5.54 -10.92
CA ALA A 143 -48.60 5.17 -9.76
C ALA A 143 -49.66 6.24 -9.43
N GLN A 144 -49.31 7.52 -9.49
CA GLN A 144 -50.24 8.63 -9.29
C GLN A 144 -51.34 8.65 -10.36
N ALA A 145 -51.01 8.37 -11.62
CA ALA A 145 -51.98 8.28 -12.70
C ALA A 145 -52.97 7.12 -12.50
N ARG A 146 -52.49 5.95 -12.08
CA ARG A 146 -53.34 4.78 -11.75
C ARG A 146 -54.29 5.07 -10.58
N VAL A 147 -53.78 5.68 -9.51
CA VAL A 147 -54.61 6.07 -8.35
C VAL A 147 -55.72 7.03 -8.76
N LYS A 148 -55.40 8.04 -9.59
CA LYS A 148 -56.38 9.02 -10.07
C LYS A 148 -57.47 8.37 -10.94
N ALA A 149 -57.10 7.43 -11.80
CA ALA A 149 -58.05 6.67 -12.62
C ALA A 149 -58.98 5.77 -11.79
N VAL A 150 -58.48 5.17 -10.71
CA VAL A 150 -59.30 4.36 -9.78
C VAL A 150 -60.29 5.23 -9.01
N MET A 151 -59.87 6.41 -8.53
CA MET A 151 -60.76 7.35 -7.84
C MET A 151 -61.94 7.79 -8.73
N GLN A 152 -61.68 8.15 -9.99
CA GLN A 152 -62.73 8.55 -10.94
C GLN A 152 -63.71 7.42 -11.29
N LYS A 153 -63.29 6.16 -11.18
CA LYS A 153 -64.15 4.99 -11.43
C LYS A 153 -65.01 4.62 -10.22
N THR A 154 -64.71 5.15 -9.03
CA THR A 154 -65.44 4.85 -7.79
C THR A 154 -66.51 5.91 -7.49
N GLU A 155 -66.47 7.07 -8.17
CA GLU A 155 -67.46 8.16 -8.05
C GLU A 155 -68.59 8.10 -9.11
N ASN A 156 -68.54 7.15 -10.05
CA ASN A 156 -69.63 6.83 -11.00
C ASN A 156 -70.28 5.49 -10.64
#